data_AF-A0A291QJ45-F1
#
_entry.id   AF-A0A291QJ45-F1
#
_cell.length_a   1.000
_cell.length_b   1.000
_cell.length_c   1.000
_cell.angle_alpha   90.00
_cell.angle_beta   90.00
_cell.angle_gamma   90.00
#
_symmetry.space_group_name_H-M   'P 1'
#
loop_
_entity.id
_entity.type
_entity.pdbx_description
1 polymer ?
#
loop_
_entity_poly.entity_id
_entity_poly.type
_entity_poly.pdbx_seq_one_letter_code
_entity_poly.pdbx_strand_id
1 'polypeptide(L)'
;MCAAVCVALAVSLGALESGMVTRAHGWDLQNRWMRSQAAGGSQVLPYERLPLSRMTEPFRHGGRAQWPASCIADYYRVRRITQASELPRPDRLTG
;
A
#
# COMPACT_ATOMS: atom_id res chain seq x y z
N MET A 1 -15.43 -32.87 12.95
CA MET A 1 -15.62 -31.43 13.24
C MET A 1 -14.29 -30.69 13.38
N CYS A 2 -13.38 -31.11 14.27
CA CYS A 2 -12.06 -30.46 14.44
C CYS A 2 -11.24 -30.37 13.14
N ALA A 3 -11.06 -31.50 12.44
CA ALA A 3 -10.29 -31.53 11.19
C ALA A 3 -10.84 -30.57 10.11
N ALA A 4 -12.17 -30.47 9.97
CA ALA A 4 -12.79 -29.56 8.99
C ALA A 4 -12.53 -28.09 9.32
N VAL A 5 -12.59 -27.71 10.60
CA VAL A 5 -12.26 -26.36 11.06
C VAL A 5 -10.78 -26.05 10.83
N CYS A 6 -9.88 -27.00 11.15
CA CYS A 6 -8.44 -26.84 10.91
C CYS A 6 -8.13 -26.63 9.42
N VAL A 7 -8.79 -27.39 8.52
CA VAL A 7 -8.62 -27.22 7.07
C VAL A 7 -9.12 -25.85 6.62
N ALA A 8 -10.30 -25.41 7.09
CA ALA A 8 -10.82 -24.08 6.74
C ALA A 8 -9.90 -22.95 7.21
N LEU A 9 -9.31 -23.07 8.40
CA LEU A 9 -8.33 -22.12 8.92
C LEU A 9 -7.03 -22.14 8.10
N ALA A 10 -6.52 -23.32 7.75
CA ALA A 10 -5.30 -23.45 6.94
C ALA A 10 -5.46 -22.77 5.58
N VAL A 11 -6.61 -22.95 4.92
CA VAL A 11 -6.92 -22.25 3.65
C VAL A 11 -6.96 -20.73 3.84
N SER A 12 -7.64 -20.26 4.89
CA SER A 12 -7.76 -18.82 5.18
C SER A 12 -6.40 -18.19 5.49
N LEU A 13 -5.54 -18.91 6.20
CA LEU A 13 -4.20 -18.46 6.55
C LEU A 13 -3.27 -18.43 5.34
N GLY A 14 -3.30 -19.46 4.49
CA GLY A 14 -2.52 -19.48 3.26
C GLY A 14 -2.91 -18.35 2.29
N ALA A 15 -4.20 -18.06 2.16
CA ALA A 15 -4.68 -16.92 1.37
C ALA A 15 -4.20 -15.58 1.94
N LEU A 16 -4.20 -15.45 3.27
CA LEU A 16 -3.70 -14.26 3.95
C LEU A 16 -2.19 -14.09 3.79
N GLU A 17 -1.41 -15.16 3.92
CA GLU A 17 0.04 -15.16 3.71
C GLU A 17 0.42 -14.68 2.31
N SER A 18 -0.20 -15.27 1.28
CA SER A 18 0.03 -14.87 -0.12
C SER A 18 -0.31 -13.39 -0.35
N GLY A 19 -1.42 -12.92 0.23
CA GLY A 19 -1.79 -11.51 0.21
C GLY A 19 -0.79 -10.60 0.93
N MET A 20 -0.30 -11.02 2.09
CA MET A 20 0.72 -10.26 2.86
C MET A 20 2.04 -10.14 2.08
N VAL A 21 2.51 -11.23 1.46
CA VAL A 21 3.74 -11.22 0.65
C VAL A 21 3.61 -10.29 -0.55
N THR A 22 2.50 -10.39 -1.28
CA THR A 22 2.23 -9.50 -2.44
C THR A 22 2.18 -8.03 -2.01
N ARG A 23 1.48 -7.73 -0.91
CA ARG A 23 1.41 -6.38 -0.36
C ARG A 23 2.77 -5.87 0.11
N ALA A 24 3.59 -6.71 0.73
CA ALA A 24 4.93 -6.34 1.20
C ALA A 24 5.83 -5.92 0.03
N HIS A 25 5.83 -6.69 -1.07
CA HIS A 25 6.58 -6.32 -2.27
C HIS A 25 6.10 -5.00 -2.88
N GLY A 26 4.78 -4.81 -2.99
CA GLY A 26 4.20 -3.55 -3.45
C GLY A 26 4.58 -2.37 -2.56
N TRP A 27 4.59 -2.58 -1.24
CA TRP A 27 4.97 -1.57 -0.26
C TRP A 27 6.45 -1.19 -0.39
N ASP A 28 7.34 -2.17 -0.52
CA ASP A 28 8.77 -1.92 -0.65
C ASP A 28 9.10 -1.10 -1.91
N LEU A 29 8.46 -1.40 -3.03
CA LEU A 29 8.60 -0.66 -4.28
C LEU A 29 8.12 0.79 -4.11
N GLN A 30 6.91 0.98 -3.59
CA GLN A 30 6.33 2.30 -3.34
C GLN A 30 7.17 3.10 -2.34
N ASN A 31 7.58 2.50 -1.24
CA ASN A 31 8.37 3.17 -0.20
C ASN A 31 9.74 3.61 -0.71
N ARG A 32 10.42 2.78 -1.52
CA ARG A 32 11.69 3.18 -2.16
C ARG A 32 11.48 4.40 -3.07
N TRP A 33 10.45 4.36 -3.92
CA TRP A 33 10.14 5.46 -4.83
C TRP A 33 9.73 6.75 -4.10
N MET A 34 8.85 6.66 -3.10
CA MET A 34 8.42 7.83 -2.32
C MET A 34 9.61 8.47 -1.58
N ARG A 35 10.53 7.66 -1.04
CA ARG A 35 11.76 8.16 -0.43
C ARG A 35 12.67 8.86 -1.43
N SER A 36 12.87 8.30 -2.62
CA SER A 36 13.70 8.96 -3.63
C SER A 36 13.08 10.29 -4.08
N GLN A 37 11.77 10.34 -4.28
CA GLN A 37 11.07 11.57 -4.67
C GLN A 37 11.15 12.64 -3.56
N ALA A 38 10.93 12.25 -2.30
CA ALA A 38 11.03 13.16 -1.16
C ALA A 38 12.46 13.69 -0.99
N ALA A 39 13.48 12.83 -1.11
CA ALA A 39 14.88 13.23 -1.09
C ALA A 39 15.25 14.16 -2.26
N GLY A 40 14.60 13.98 -3.42
CA GLY A 40 14.68 14.89 -4.57
C GLY A 40 13.90 16.19 -4.39
N GLY A 41 13.32 16.46 -3.22
CA GLY A 41 12.62 17.70 -2.88
C GLY A 41 11.13 17.72 -3.22
N SER A 42 10.56 16.60 -3.69
CA SER A 42 9.12 16.53 -3.98
C SER A 42 8.29 16.75 -2.70
N GLN A 43 7.37 17.71 -2.73
CA GLN A 43 6.50 18.05 -1.59
C GLN A 43 5.09 17.49 -1.71
N VAL A 44 4.73 16.93 -2.87
CA VAL A 44 3.43 16.28 -3.09
C VAL A 44 3.71 14.93 -3.72
N LEU A 45 3.25 13.86 -3.07
CA LEU A 45 3.48 12.50 -3.55
C LEU A 45 2.15 11.78 -3.81
N PRO A 46 2.00 11.10 -4.96
CA PRO A 46 0.95 10.11 -5.15
C PRO A 46 1.17 8.90 -4.24
N TYR A 47 0.08 8.26 -3.84
CA TYR A 47 0.05 7.03 -3.08
C TYR A 47 -0.91 6.03 -3.72
N GLU A 48 -0.40 4.86 -4.05
CA GLU A 48 -1.17 3.74 -4.57
C GLU A 48 -1.63 2.86 -3.39
N ARG A 49 -2.92 2.56 -3.35
CA ARG A 49 -3.49 1.68 -2.33
C ARG A 49 -3.03 0.24 -2.55
N LEU A 50 -2.62 -0.43 -1.48
CA LEU A 50 -2.19 -1.83 -1.46
C LEU A 50 -3.10 -2.61 -0.50
N PRO A 51 -4.39 -2.80 -0.86
CA PRO A 51 -5.39 -3.32 0.05
C PRO A 51 -5.08 -4.77 0.44
N LEU A 52 -5.07 -5.04 1.74
CA LEU A 52 -5.10 -6.40 2.28
C LEU A 52 -6.34 -6.56 3.15
N SER A 53 -7.28 -7.39 2.67
CA SER A 53 -8.56 -7.62 3.36
C SER A 53 -9.24 -6.30 3.75
N ARG A 54 -9.54 -6.11 5.04
CA ARG A 54 -10.22 -4.93 5.60
C ARG A 54 -9.27 -3.95 6.31
N MET A 55 -7.96 -4.04 6.07
CA MET A 55 -7.02 -3.09 6.64
C MET A 55 -7.30 -1.66 6.15
N THR A 56 -7.08 -0.69 7.02
CA THR A 56 -7.30 0.73 6.70
C THR A 56 -6.13 1.25 5.89
N GLU A 57 -6.44 1.96 4.80
CA GLU A 57 -5.47 2.64 3.95
C GLU A 57 -5.95 4.06 3.63
N PRO A 58 -5.02 4.96 3.25
CA PRO A 58 -5.39 6.27 2.71
C PRO A 58 -6.40 6.13 1.57
N PHE A 59 -7.32 7.09 1.49
CA PHE A 59 -8.30 7.20 0.42
C PHE A 59 -9.28 6.03 0.29
N ARG A 60 -9.38 5.16 1.31
CA ARG A 60 -10.47 4.19 1.41
C ARG A 60 -11.84 4.89 1.48
N HIS A 61 -12.91 4.14 1.22
CA HIS A 61 -14.29 4.63 1.20
C HIS A 61 -14.55 5.75 0.17
N GLY A 62 -13.89 5.66 -1.00
CA GLY A 62 -14.00 6.65 -2.07
C GLY A 62 -13.31 7.98 -1.74
N GLY A 63 -12.10 7.92 -1.18
CA GLY A 63 -11.32 9.12 -0.82
C GLY A 63 -11.64 9.72 0.55
N ARG A 64 -12.62 9.19 1.29
CA ARG A 64 -13.07 9.75 2.58
C ARG A 64 -12.11 9.48 3.74
N ALA A 65 -11.36 8.38 3.72
CA ALA A 65 -10.31 8.12 4.69
C ALA A 65 -9.07 8.97 4.39
N GLN A 66 -9.14 10.28 4.68
CA GLN A 66 -8.06 11.23 4.41
C GLN A 66 -7.01 11.27 5.53
N TRP A 67 -7.41 11.00 6.78
CA TRP A 67 -6.49 11.04 7.92
C TRP A 67 -5.25 10.14 7.77
N PRO A 68 -5.31 8.92 7.17
CA PRO A 68 -4.10 8.12 6.97
C PRO A 68 -3.14 8.77 5.97
N ALA A 69 -3.66 9.55 5.01
CA ALA A 69 -2.85 10.29 4.06
C ALA A 69 -2.00 11.36 4.77
N SER A 70 -2.55 12.00 5.81
CA SER A 70 -1.81 12.94 6.66
C SER A 70 -0.66 12.24 7.41
N CYS A 71 -0.92 11.11 8.05
CA CYS A 71 0.13 10.33 8.73
C CYS A 71 1.28 9.94 7.79
N ILE A 72 0.96 9.64 6.52
CA ILE A 72 1.97 9.29 5.52
C ILE A 72 2.75 10.52 5.03
N ALA A 73 2.08 11.67 4.88
CA ALA A 73 2.75 12.93 4.61
C ALA A 73 3.79 13.25 5.68
N ASP A 74 3.43 13.09 6.96
CA ASP A 74 4.35 13.28 8.08
C ASP A 74 5.52 12.29 8.04
N TYR A 75 5.25 11.01 7.77
CA TYR A 75 6.26 9.96 7.68
C TYR A 75 7.33 10.25 6.61
N TYR A 76 6.93 10.67 5.41
CA TYR A 76 7.84 11.02 4.33
C TYR A 76 8.34 12.48 4.38
N ARG A 77 7.87 13.28 5.36
CA ARG A 77 8.14 14.71 5.48
C ARG A 77 7.81 15.50 4.21
N VAL A 78 6.65 15.21 3.64
CA VAL A 78 6.11 15.92 2.49
C VAL A 78 4.83 16.65 2.87
N ARG A 79 4.51 17.72 2.15
CA ARG A 79 3.34 18.55 2.43
C ARG A 79 2.01 17.82 2.22
N ARG A 80 1.91 16.94 1.23
CA ARG A 80 0.64 16.31 0.87
C ARG A 80 0.80 14.96 0.18
N ILE A 81 -0.10 14.04 0.51
CA ILE A 81 -0.30 12.80 -0.23
C ILE A 81 -1.56 12.91 -1.09
N THR A 82 -1.50 12.43 -2.34
CA THR A 82 -2.63 12.34 -3.26
C THR A 82 -2.94 10.89 -3.59
N GLN A 83 -4.19 10.60 -3.97
CA GLN A 83 -4.56 9.28 -4.43
C GLN A 83 -4.01 9.02 -5.84
N ALA A 84 -3.38 7.87 -6.04
CA ALA A 84 -3.07 7.35 -7.36
C ALA A 84 -3.74 5.99 -7.59
N SER A 85 -4.05 5.70 -8.85
CA SER A 85 -4.51 4.38 -9.29
C SER A 85 -3.33 3.42 -9.50
N GLU A 86 -2.17 3.93 -9.87
CA GLU A 86 -0.93 3.18 -10.04
C GLU A 86 0.27 4.13 -9.94
N LEU A 87 1.36 3.68 -9.33
CA LEU A 87 2.62 4.43 -9.29
C LEU A 87 3.49 4.15 -10.53
N PRO A 88 4.30 5.12 -10.97
CA PRO A 88 5.31 4.88 -12.01
C PRO A 88 6.30 3.83 -11.52
N ARG A 89 6.24 2.62 -12.10
CA ARG A 89 7.22 1.58 -11.83
C ARG A 89 8.42 1.71 -12.78
N PRO A 90 9.66 1.49 -12.32
CA PRO A 90 10.86 1.70 -13.14
C PRO A 90 10.90 0.86 -14.42
N ASP A 91 10.28 -0.33 -14.40
CA ASP A 91 10.17 -1.28 -15.51
C ASP A 91 9.27 -0.80 -16.66
N ARG A 92 8.42 0.21 -16.44
CA ARG A 92 7.50 0.76 -17.45
C ARG A 92 7.95 2.07 -18.10
N LEU A 93 9.10 2.61 -17.74
CA LEU A 93 9.63 3.85 -18.34
C LEU A 93 10.44 3.60 -19.63
N THR A 94 10.46 2.37 -20.13
CA THR A 94 11.17 1.94 -21.36
C THR A 94 10.23 1.55 -22.52
N GLY A 95 8.97 1.98 -22.48
CA GLY A 95 7.98 1.77 -23.56
C GLY A 95 7.92 2.93 -24.54
#